data_AF-A0A7R9UAS9-F1
#
_entry.id   AF-A0A7R9UAS9-F1
#
_cell.length_a   1.000
_cell.length_b   1.000
_cell.length_c   1.000
_cell.angle_alpha   90.00
_cell.angle_beta   90.00
_cell.angle_gamma   90.00
#
_symmetry.space_group_name_H-M   'P 1'
#
loop_
_entity.id
_entity.type
_entity.pdbx_description
1 polymer ?
#
loop_
_entity_poly.entity_id
_entity_poly.type
_entity_poly.pdbx_seq_one_letter_code
_entity_poly.pdbx_strand_id
1 'polypeptide(L)'
;NDSNTNACLLGEYFLQHGCKTVVVGAPKTIDGDLRNQFIPISFGFHTACRVYSEQVSNVMTDALSSQKYWHMIRLMGRAASNIALEVALQTGPNVCLISEEVAEREQSLSGISKAIATTICQRAQAGKDYGIVLLPEGLIEFIPEFKLLIEEINDIMAKGGVHPTEEAVMHALSFNNKAVFSYLPSDIKLQLLLDRDPHGNVQVAKIETERLLAQTVAQELELLREHGQYDGTFRPQYDGTFR
;
A
#
# COMPACT_ATOMS: atom_id res chain seq x y z
N ASN A 1 17.16 -7.76 -4.74
CA ASN A 1 16.02 -7.43 -5.62
C ASN A 1 16.19 -8.18 -6.95
N ASP A 2 15.12 -8.30 -7.73
CA ASP A 2 15.00 -9.29 -8.82
C ASP A 2 16.11 -9.17 -9.89
N SER A 3 16.39 -7.95 -10.37
CA SER A 3 17.40 -7.77 -11.42
C SER A 3 18.83 -8.04 -10.94
N ASN A 4 19.19 -7.67 -9.71
CA ASN A 4 20.52 -7.98 -9.17
C ASN A 4 20.64 -9.46 -8.78
N THR A 5 19.53 -10.14 -8.44
CA THR A 5 19.50 -11.60 -8.31
C THR A 5 19.86 -12.26 -9.65
N ASN A 6 19.25 -11.82 -10.75
CA ASN A 6 19.60 -12.33 -12.09
C ASN A 6 21.05 -12.04 -12.48
N ALA A 7 21.57 -10.84 -12.17
CA ALA A 7 22.96 -10.48 -12.43
C ALA A 7 23.93 -11.39 -11.64
N CYS A 8 23.62 -11.71 -10.39
CA CYS A 8 24.39 -12.62 -9.56
C CYS A 8 24.41 -14.04 -10.16
N LEU A 9 23.24 -14.59 -10.47
CA LEU A 9 23.11 -15.94 -11.07
C LEU A 9 23.81 -16.05 -12.42
N LEU A 10 23.71 -15.02 -13.26
CA LEU A 10 24.38 -14.99 -14.56
C LEU A 10 25.90 -14.88 -14.42
N GLY A 11 26.37 -14.09 -13.45
CA GLY A 11 27.80 -13.97 -13.14
C GLY A 11 28.39 -15.31 -12.71
N GLU A 12 27.72 -16.01 -11.80
CA GLU A 12 28.10 -17.36 -11.38
C GLU A 12 28.11 -18.35 -12.56
N TYR A 13 27.07 -18.33 -13.40
CA TYR A 13 27.01 -19.17 -14.59
C TYR A 13 28.17 -18.92 -15.55
N PHE A 14 28.55 -17.67 -15.80
CA PHE A 14 29.69 -17.32 -16.65
C PHE A 14 31.03 -17.81 -16.09
N LEU A 15 31.22 -17.71 -14.77
CA LEU A 15 32.42 -18.22 -14.11
C LEU A 15 32.54 -19.74 -14.25
N GLN A 16 31.44 -20.47 -14.02
CA GLN A 16 31.40 -21.93 -14.14
C GLN A 16 31.71 -22.44 -15.56
N HIS A 17 31.37 -21.65 -16.58
CA HIS A 17 31.60 -22.00 -17.99
C HIS A 17 32.87 -21.37 -18.58
N GLY A 18 33.72 -20.74 -17.76
CA GLY A 18 34.97 -20.12 -18.22
C GLY A 18 34.75 -18.94 -19.19
N CYS A 19 33.59 -18.30 -19.15
CA CYS A 19 33.31 -17.12 -19.96
C CYS A 19 34.14 -15.92 -19.47
N LYS A 20 34.70 -15.14 -20.39
CA LYS A 20 35.48 -13.92 -20.07
C LYS A 20 34.62 -12.69 -19.80
N THR A 21 33.32 -12.78 -20.09
CA THR A 21 32.37 -11.66 -19.94
C THR A 21 32.13 -11.37 -18.46
N VAL A 22 32.20 -10.10 -18.08
CA VAL A 22 31.96 -9.63 -16.71
C VAL A 22 30.51 -9.17 -16.57
N VAL A 23 29.85 -9.57 -15.48
CA VAL A 23 28.51 -9.11 -15.12
C VAL A 23 28.63 -8.13 -13.96
N VAL A 24 28.06 -6.92 -14.11
CA VAL A 24 28.10 -5.87 -13.09
C VAL A 24 26.67 -5.44 -12.74
N GLY A 25 26.34 -5.46 -11.44
CA GLY A 25 25.07 -4.98 -10.92
C GLY A 25 25.12 -3.50 -10.56
N ALA A 26 23.99 -2.80 -10.72
CA ALA A 26 23.82 -1.41 -10.27
C ALA A 26 22.60 -1.31 -9.35
N PRO A 27 22.68 -0.59 -8.20
CA PRO A 27 21.61 -0.57 -7.22
C PRO A 27 20.49 0.41 -7.61
N LYS A 28 19.65 -0.01 -8.58
CA LYS A 28 18.51 0.76 -9.07
C LYS A 28 17.22 0.40 -8.34
N THR A 29 16.58 1.37 -7.69
CA THR A 29 15.17 1.29 -7.25
C THR A 29 14.75 2.64 -6.66
N ILE A 30 13.52 3.06 -6.96
CA ILE A 30 12.92 4.24 -6.34
C ILE A 30 12.46 3.95 -4.91
N ASP A 31 12.28 2.68 -4.55
CA ASP A 31 11.73 2.26 -3.25
C ASP A 31 12.74 2.37 -2.10
N GLY A 32 14.01 2.63 -2.41
CA GLY A 32 15.07 2.76 -1.40
C GLY A 32 15.38 1.48 -0.62
N ASP A 33 14.89 0.33 -1.08
CA ASP A 33 14.92 -0.96 -0.38
C ASP A 33 16.18 -1.80 -0.68
N LEU A 34 16.91 -1.50 -1.75
CA LEU A 34 18.20 -2.12 -2.04
C LEU A 34 19.35 -1.40 -1.32
N ARG A 35 19.46 -1.67 -0.01
CA ARG A 35 20.45 -1.05 0.88
C ARG A 35 21.14 -2.07 1.79
N ASN A 36 22.37 -1.76 2.19
CA ASN A 36 23.11 -2.49 3.22
C ASN A 36 24.22 -1.59 3.79
N GLN A 37 25.15 -2.14 4.58
CA GLN A 37 26.26 -1.38 5.17
C GLN A 37 27.21 -0.71 4.15
N PHE A 38 27.20 -1.14 2.88
CA PHE A 38 28.04 -0.60 1.81
C PHE A 38 27.27 0.24 0.78
N ILE A 39 25.98 -0.03 0.62
CA ILE A 39 25.08 0.67 -0.30
C ILE A 39 24.09 1.44 0.55
N PRO A 40 24.32 2.75 0.79
CA PRO A 40 23.48 3.54 1.69
C PRO A 40 22.09 3.78 1.11
N ILE A 41 21.98 3.99 -0.20
CA ILE A 41 20.72 4.21 -0.91
C ILE A 41 20.85 3.80 -2.37
N SER A 42 19.73 3.40 -2.97
CA SER A 42 19.62 3.14 -4.41
C SER A 42 19.45 4.42 -5.21
N PHE A 43 19.90 4.42 -6.47
CA PHE A 43 19.68 5.56 -7.33
C PHE A 43 18.21 5.61 -7.82
N GLY A 44 17.68 6.83 -7.89
CA GLY A 44 16.27 7.12 -8.22
C GLY A 44 15.43 7.53 -7.01
N PHE A 45 15.70 6.98 -5.82
CA PHE A 45 14.93 7.25 -4.59
C PHE A 45 14.80 8.75 -4.27
N HIS A 46 15.91 9.49 -4.24
CA HIS A 46 15.91 10.91 -3.91
C HIS A 46 15.08 11.75 -4.89
N THR A 47 15.22 11.50 -6.20
CA THR A 47 14.44 12.22 -7.22
C THR A 47 12.94 11.91 -7.09
N ALA A 48 12.58 10.65 -6.89
CA ALA A 48 11.19 10.25 -6.70
C ALA A 48 10.58 10.92 -5.46
N CYS A 49 11.25 10.84 -4.30
CA CYS A 49 10.74 11.45 -3.06
C CYS A 49 10.58 12.96 -3.18
N ARG A 50 11.50 13.66 -3.86
CA ARG A 50 11.39 15.10 -4.09
C ARG A 50 10.17 15.45 -4.94
N VAL A 51 9.94 14.72 -6.03
CA VAL A 51 8.79 14.94 -6.92
C VAL A 51 7.48 14.63 -6.18
N TYR A 52 7.41 13.52 -5.45
CA TYR A 52 6.21 13.15 -4.69
C TYR A 52 5.94 14.14 -3.56
N SER A 53 6.96 14.64 -2.88
CA SER A 53 6.80 15.66 -1.84
C SER A 53 6.28 16.99 -2.40
N GLU A 54 6.73 17.38 -3.59
CA GLU A 54 6.18 18.54 -4.30
C GLU A 54 4.69 18.35 -4.62
N GLN A 55 4.32 17.18 -5.17
CA GLN A 55 2.92 16.87 -5.49
C GLN A 55 2.04 16.85 -4.23
N VAL A 56 2.48 16.17 -3.16
CA VAL A 56 1.76 16.14 -1.88
C VAL A 56 1.63 17.54 -1.29
N SER A 57 2.67 18.37 -1.34
CA SER A 57 2.61 19.76 -0.86
C SER A 57 1.59 20.61 -1.64
N ASN A 58 1.48 20.40 -2.95
CA ASN A 58 0.48 21.07 -3.77
C ASN A 58 -0.95 20.67 -3.35
N VAL A 59 -1.18 19.37 -3.13
CA VAL A 59 -2.47 18.85 -2.64
C VAL A 59 -2.77 19.36 -1.23
N MET A 60 -1.78 19.45 -0.34
CA MET A 60 -1.93 20.05 0.99
C MET A 60 -2.38 21.51 0.92
N THR A 61 -1.83 22.26 -0.04
CA THR A 61 -2.20 23.66 -0.27
C THR A 61 -3.64 23.78 -0.79
N ASP A 62 -4.07 22.88 -1.68
CA ASP A 62 -5.46 22.81 -2.15
C ASP A 62 -6.44 22.43 -1.02
N ALA A 63 -6.10 21.43 -0.22
CA ALA A 63 -6.89 21.02 0.94
C ALA A 63 -7.03 22.16 1.95
N LEU A 64 -5.97 22.92 2.20
CA LEU A 64 -5.99 24.11 3.06
C LEU A 64 -6.84 25.24 2.48
N SER A 65 -6.85 25.40 1.16
CA SER A 65 -7.59 26.46 0.48
C SER A 65 -9.09 26.15 0.38
N SER A 66 -9.45 24.89 0.15
CA SER A 66 -10.84 24.46 -0.02
C SER A 66 -11.53 24.06 1.29
N GLN A 67 -10.74 23.65 2.30
CA GLN A 67 -11.16 23.24 3.65
C GLN A 67 -12.30 22.23 3.70
N LYS A 68 -12.39 21.32 2.71
CA LYS A 68 -13.55 20.42 2.57
C LYS A 68 -13.22 18.97 2.20
N TYR A 69 -11.98 18.66 1.86
CA TYR A 69 -11.60 17.34 1.33
C TYR A 69 -10.57 16.63 2.21
N TRP A 70 -10.73 15.31 2.30
CA TRP A 70 -9.73 14.41 2.84
C TRP A 70 -9.07 13.66 1.70
N HIS A 71 -7.81 13.98 1.42
CA HIS A 71 -7.07 13.37 0.31
C HIS A 71 -6.40 12.08 0.78
N MET A 72 -6.68 10.99 0.07
CA MET A 72 -6.09 9.68 0.27
C MET A 72 -5.03 9.48 -0.81
N ILE A 73 -3.76 9.72 -0.47
CA ILE A 73 -2.67 9.74 -1.45
C ILE A 73 -1.86 8.45 -1.34
N ARG A 74 -1.91 7.64 -2.39
CA ARG A 74 -1.14 6.41 -2.48
C ARG A 74 0.23 6.67 -3.11
N LEU A 75 1.29 6.24 -2.44
CA LEU A 75 2.66 6.37 -2.90
C LEU A 75 3.21 5.02 -3.36
N MET A 76 4.06 5.03 -4.39
CA MET A 76 4.81 3.83 -4.76
C MET A 76 5.64 3.32 -3.59
N GLY A 77 5.85 2.01 -3.55
CA GLY A 77 6.51 1.34 -2.43
C GLY A 77 5.75 0.08 -2.06
N ARG A 78 6.12 -1.03 -2.69
CA ARG A 78 5.50 -2.33 -2.44
C ARG A 78 6.05 -2.99 -1.18
N ALA A 79 7.36 -3.20 -1.13
CA ALA A 79 7.99 -4.01 -0.08
C ALA A 79 8.42 -3.20 1.15
N ALA A 80 8.38 -1.88 1.08
CA ALA A 80 8.83 -1.00 2.16
C ALA A 80 8.16 0.37 2.07
N SER A 81 8.05 1.06 3.21
CA SER A 81 7.43 2.39 3.31
C SER A 81 8.44 3.54 3.21
N ASN A 82 9.66 3.31 2.70
CA ASN A 82 10.72 4.34 2.69
C ASN A 82 10.28 5.63 2.00
N ILE A 83 9.58 5.52 0.87
CA ILE A 83 9.06 6.69 0.14
C ILE A 83 8.00 7.41 0.96
N ALA A 84 7.04 6.69 1.53
CA ALA A 84 5.98 7.27 2.36
C ALA A 84 6.56 8.01 3.57
N LEU A 85 7.55 7.41 4.24
CA LEU A 85 8.25 8.03 5.37
C LEU A 85 9.00 9.30 4.95
N GLU A 86 9.77 9.26 3.87
CA GLU A 86 10.53 10.42 3.39
C GLU A 86 9.61 11.57 2.99
N VAL A 87 8.54 11.27 2.24
CA VAL A 87 7.53 12.26 1.84
C VAL A 87 6.83 12.84 3.06
N ALA A 88 6.49 12.02 4.05
CA ALA A 88 5.87 12.49 5.30
C ALA A 88 6.79 13.43 6.09
N LEU A 89 8.09 13.13 6.17
CA LEU A 89 9.07 13.99 6.84
C LEU A 89 9.27 15.33 6.13
N GLN A 90 9.19 15.36 4.80
CA GLN A 90 9.33 16.59 4.00
C GLN A 90 8.07 17.47 4.02
N THR A 91 6.88 16.85 4.09
CA THR A 91 5.60 17.57 3.88
C THR A 91 4.76 17.77 5.13
N GLY A 92 4.88 16.91 6.14
CA GLY A 92 4.08 16.97 7.37
C GLY A 92 2.58 16.71 7.15
N PRO A 93 2.17 15.56 6.58
CA PRO A 93 0.77 15.20 6.39
C PRO A 93 0.05 14.96 7.75
N ASN A 94 -1.27 14.85 7.73
CA ASN A 94 -2.03 14.61 8.97
C ASN A 94 -1.93 13.16 9.44
N VAL A 95 -1.90 12.23 8.50
CA VAL A 95 -1.68 10.80 8.75
C VAL A 95 -0.69 10.28 7.70
N CYS A 96 0.27 9.47 8.13
CA CYS A 96 1.10 8.66 7.26
C CYS A 96 1.12 7.23 7.79
N LEU A 97 0.71 6.27 6.99
CA LEU A 97 0.74 4.85 7.35
C LEU A 97 2.11 4.27 7.01
N ILE A 98 2.67 3.47 7.93
CA ILE A 98 3.93 2.75 7.76
C ILE A 98 3.63 1.26 7.80
N SER A 99 3.77 0.59 6.67
CA SER A 99 3.47 -0.84 6.50
C SER A 99 4.19 -1.73 7.52
N GLU A 100 5.45 -1.44 7.81
CA GLU A 100 6.27 -2.19 8.75
C GLU A 100 5.73 -2.08 10.19
N GLU A 101 5.23 -0.91 10.60
CA GLU A 101 4.58 -0.70 11.89
C GLU A 101 3.22 -1.41 11.97
N VAL A 102 2.46 -1.39 10.88
CA VAL A 102 1.19 -2.14 10.75
C VAL A 102 1.41 -3.63 10.98
N ALA A 103 2.44 -4.21 10.35
CA ALA A 103 2.77 -5.61 10.51
C ALA A 103 3.32 -5.93 11.92
N GLU A 104 4.23 -5.10 12.45
CA GLU A 104 4.82 -5.31 13.78
C GLU A 104 3.77 -5.27 14.90
N ARG A 105 2.75 -4.40 14.76
CA ARG A 105 1.67 -4.26 15.74
C ARG A 105 0.44 -5.11 15.44
N GLU A 106 0.50 -5.96 14.41
CA GLU A 106 -0.60 -6.82 13.96
C GLU A 106 -1.92 -6.04 13.77
N GLN A 107 -1.85 -4.82 13.22
CA GLN A 107 -3.03 -3.98 13.07
C GLN A 107 -3.97 -4.54 12.00
N SER A 108 -5.25 -4.70 12.34
CA SER A 108 -6.31 -5.04 11.38
C SER A 108 -6.75 -3.83 10.56
N LEU A 109 -7.44 -4.06 9.44
CA LEU A 109 -8.03 -2.98 8.64
C LEU A 109 -8.99 -2.10 9.47
N SER A 110 -9.76 -2.72 10.36
CA SER A 110 -10.64 -2.00 11.30
C SER A 110 -9.82 -1.14 12.27
N GLY A 111 -8.72 -1.66 12.81
CA GLY A 111 -7.82 -0.91 13.70
C GLY A 111 -7.22 0.32 13.02
N ILE A 112 -6.73 0.17 11.79
CA ILE A 112 -6.19 1.27 10.99
C ILE A 112 -7.30 2.31 10.70
N SER A 113 -8.48 1.84 10.30
CA SER A 113 -9.62 2.73 9.98
C SER A 113 -10.07 3.54 11.20
N LYS A 114 -10.09 2.92 12.39
CA LYS A 114 -10.39 3.58 13.66
C LYS A 114 -9.37 4.64 14.04
N ALA A 115 -8.08 4.37 13.81
CA ALA A 115 -7.03 5.34 14.06
C ALA A 115 -7.20 6.59 13.16
N ILE A 116 -7.46 6.37 11.87
CA ILE A 116 -7.73 7.46 10.92
C ILE A 116 -9.01 8.22 11.31
N ALA A 117 -10.10 7.52 11.59
CA ALA A 117 -11.37 8.12 12.02
C ALA A 117 -11.19 8.97 13.29
N THR A 118 -10.39 8.50 14.25
CA THR A 118 -10.06 9.25 15.46
C THR A 118 -9.35 10.58 15.13
N THR A 119 -8.38 10.55 14.22
CA THR A 119 -7.70 11.78 13.76
C THR A 119 -8.67 12.72 13.04
N ILE A 120 -9.58 12.19 12.22
CA ILE A 120 -10.61 12.98 11.53
C ILE A 120 -11.52 13.66 12.54
N CYS A 121 -12.03 12.92 13.54
CA CYS A 121 -12.89 13.47 14.60
C CYS A 121 -12.20 14.57 15.40
N GLN A 122 -10.94 14.35 15.81
CA GLN A 122 -10.16 15.36 16.54
C GLN A 122 -9.98 16.65 15.73
N ARG A 123 -9.80 16.52 14.41
CA ARG A 123 -9.67 17.68 13.52
C ARG A 123 -11.01 18.37 13.26
N ALA A 124 -12.09 17.62 13.12
CA ALA A 124 -13.45 18.16 13.00
C ALA A 124 -13.83 19.00 14.23
N GLN A 125 -13.49 18.52 15.44
CA GLN A 125 -13.65 19.29 16.68
C GLN A 125 -12.87 20.62 16.69
N ALA A 126 -11.77 20.70 15.94
CA ALA A 126 -10.99 21.91 15.73
C ALA A 126 -11.46 22.75 14.52
N GLY A 127 -12.62 22.42 13.94
CA GLY A 127 -13.18 23.09 12.75
C GLY A 127 -12.44 22.78 11.45
N LYS A 128 -11.73 21.65 11.37
CA LYS A 128 -10.89 21.25 10.22
C LYS A 128 -11.39 19.95 9.59
N ASP A 129 -12.44 20.06 8.77
CA ASP A 129 -13.03 18.96 7.99
C ASP A 129 -12.24 18.60 6.70
N TYR A 130 -10.92 18.73 6.76
CA TYR A 130 -10.01 18.45 5.65
C TYR A 130 -8.70 17.87 6.17
N GLY A 131 -7.98 17.16 5.32
CA GLY A 131 -6.68 16.61 5.68
C GLY A 131 -6.08 15.71 4.63
N ILE A 132 -4.87 15.23 4.90
CA ILE A 132 -4.12 14.33 4.04
C ILE A 132 -3.80 13.03 4.78
N VAL A 133 -4.06 11.91 4.13
CA VAL A 133 -3.62 10.57 4.53
C VAL A 133 -2.68 10.04 3.46
N LEU A 134 -1.43 9.77 3.85
CA LEU A 134 -0.47 9.08 3.00
C LEU A 134 -0.49 7.58 3.31
N LEU A 135 -0.46 6.76 2.26
CA LEU A 135 -0.36 5.32 2.37
C LEU A 135 0.60 4.75 1.30
N PRO A 136 1.44 3.76 1.66
CA PRO A 136 2.22 3.00 0.68
C PRO A 136 1.31 2.05 -0.09
N GLU A 137 1.56 1.84 -1.38
CA GLU A 137 0.75 0.94 -2.20
C GLU A 137 0.79 -0.52 -1.75
N GLY A 138 1.89 -0.94 -1.13
CA GLY A 138 2.04 -2.28 -0.60
C GLY A 138 1.31 -2.54 0.72
N LEU A 139 0.67 -1.53 1.34
CA LEU A 139 0.08 -1.62 2.68
C LEU A 139 -0.77 -2.88 2.90
N ILE A 140 -1.54 -3.28 1.88
CA ILE A 140 -2.43 -4.44 1.97
C ILE A 140 -1.69 -5.76 2.24
N GLU A 141 -0.45 -5.92 1.78
CA GLU A 141 0.37 -7.13 2.05
C GLU A 141 0.86 -7.18 3.51
N PHE A 142 0.80 -6.07 4.25
CA PHE A 142 1.28 -5.95 5.63
C PHE A 142 0.15 -6.07 6.66
N ILE A 143 -1.11 -5.99 6.25
CA ILE A 143 -2.24 -6.23 7.14
C ILE A 143 -2.38 -7.77 7.33
N PRO A 144 -2.30 -8.30 8.56
CA PRO A 144 -2.19 -9.76 8.79
C PRO A 144 -3.29 -10.60 8.13
N GLU A 145 -4.55 -10.14 8.21
CA GLU A 145 -5.70 -10.83 7.63
C GLU A 145 -5.67 -10.88 6.10
N PHE A 146 -5.08 -9.88 5.45
CA PHE A 146 -4.90 -9.85 3.99
C PHE A 146 -3.68 -10.64 3.54
N LYS A 147 -2.61 -10.64 4.33
CA LYS A 147 -1.42 -11.46 4.05
C LYS A 147 -1.80 -12.94 3.95
N LEU A 148 -2.52 -13.46 4.95
CA LEU A 148 -2.99 -14.85 4.96
C LEU A 148 -3.95 -15.15 3.80
N LEU A 149 -4.84 -14.20 3.47
CA LEU A 149 -5.75 -14.32 2.34
C LEU A 149 -4.99 -14.38 0.99
N ILE A 150 -4.03 -13.48 0.79
CA ILE A 150 -3.22 -13.40 -0.42
C ILE A 150 -2.39 -14.68 -0.60
N GLU A 151 -1.76 -15.17 0.46
CA GLU A 151 -1.00 -16.43 0.45
C GLU A 151 -1.90 -17.62 0.06
N GLU A 152 -3.10 -17.74 0.63
CA GLU A 152 -4.03 -18.82 0.28
C GLU A 152 -4.54 -18.71 -1.17
N ILE A 153 -4.84 -17.50 -1.64
CA ILE A 153 -5.24 -17.28 -3.04
C ILE A 153 -4.10 -17.66 -3.98
N ASN A 154 -2.85 -17.32 -3.64
CA ASN A 154 -1.67 -17.71 -4.44
C ASN A 154 -1.54 -19.23 -4.54
N ASP A 155 -1.71 -19.95 -3.44
CA ASP A 155 -1.66 -21.41 -3.42
C ASP A 155 -2.78 -22.05 -4.26
N ILE A 156 -3.98 -21.48 -4.20
CA ILE A 156 -5.13 -21.94 -5.01
C ILE A 156 -4.85 -21.73 -6.50
N MET A 157 -4.32 -20.57 -6.89
CA MET A 157 -3.99 -20.25 -8.28
C MET A 157 -2.84 -21.11 -8.81
N ALA A 158 -1.80 -21.35 -8.01
CA ALA A 158 -0.64 -22.16 -8.41
C ALA A 158 -0.99 -23.63 -8.67
N LYS A 159 -2.02 -24.17 -8.00
CA LYS A 159 -2.50 -25.55 -8.20
C LYS A 159 -3.23 -25.77 -9.54
N GLY A 160 -3.54 -24.71 -10.30
CA GLY A 160 -3.96 -24.80 -11.70
C GLY A 160 -5.34 -25.42 -11.97
N GLY A 161 -6.23 -25.49 -10.96
CA GLY A 161 -7.55 -26.15 -11.08
C GLY A 161 -8.76 -25.26 -10.79
N VAL A 162 -8.55 -24.01 -10.42
CA VAL A 162 -9.62 -23.07 -10.04
C VAL A 162 -9.60 -21.91 -11.01
N HIS A 163 -10.71 -21.68 -11.70
CA HIS A 163 -10.88 -20.45 -12.49
C HIS A 163 -10.86 -19.26 -11.53
N PRO A 164 -10.20 -18.13 -11.87
CA PRO A 164 -10.08 -16.96 -11.01
C PRO A 164 -11.39 -16.15 -10.97
N THR A 165 -12.50 -16.81 -10.62
CA THR A 165 -13.81 -16.20 -10.38
C THR A 165 -14.05 -16.10 -8.87
N GLU A 166 -14.85 -15.11 -8.47
CA GLU A 166 -15.19 -14.88 -7.07
C GLU A 166 -15.77 -16.14 -6.41
N GLU A 167 -16.71 -16.79 -7.09
CA GLU A 167 -17.38 -18.00 -6.60
C GLU A 167 -16.41 -19.17 -6.39
N ALA A 168 -15.56 -19.45 -7.38
CA ALA A 168 -14.67 -20.60 -7.34
C ALA A 168 -13.60 -20.43 -6.24
N VAL A 169 -13.08 -19.21 -6.09
CA VAL A 169 -12.14 -18.88 -5.00
C VAL A 169 -12.84 -18.95 -3.65
N MET A 170 -14.05 -18.39 -3.53
CA MET A 170 -14.86 -18.49 -2.30
C MET A 170 -15.14 -19.93 -1.88
N HIS A 171 -15.29 -20.86 -2.81
CA HIS A 171 -15.44 -22.28 -2.47
C HIS A 171 -14.14 -22.90 -1.95
N ALA A 172 -12.99 -22.51 -2.51
CA ALA A 172 -11.68 -23.07 -2.22
C ALA A 172 -11.01 -22.50 -0.96
N LEU A 173 -11.36 -21.28 -0.53
CA LEU A 173 -10.77 -20.62 0.65
C LEU A 173 -11.08 -21.35 1.97
N SER A 174 -10.23 -21.15 2.97
CA SER A 174 -10.48 -21.55 4.36
C SER A 174 -11.63 -20.73 4.99
N PHE A 175 -12.25 -21.25 6.06
CA PHE A 175 -13.38 -20.58 6.72
C PHE A 175 -13.06 -19.13 7.14
N ASN A 176 -11.86 -18.90 7.69
CA ASN A 176 -11.43 -17.58 8.14
C ASN A 176 -11.21 -16.63 6.96
N ASN A 177 -10.53 -17.07 5.91
CA ASN A 177 -10.26 -16.23 4.74
C ASN A 177 -11.52 -16.00 3.89
N LYS A 178 -12.51 -16.91 3.91
CA LYS A 178 -13.84 -16.64 3.33
C LYS A 178 -14.52 -15.46 4.01
N ALA A 179 -14.42 -15.31 5.32
CA ALA A 179 -15.03 -14.20 6.04
C ALA A 179 -14.38 -12.86 5.64
N VAL A 180 -13.05 -12.82 5.62
CA VAL A 180 -12.27 -11.64 5.17
C VAL A 180 -12.61 -11.30 3.72
N PHE A 181 -12.55 -12.29 2.83
CA PHE A 181 -12.83 -12.09 1.41
C PHE A 181 -14.27 -11.62 1.19
N SER A 182 -15.26 -12.19 1.90
CA SER A 182 -16.67 -11.80 1.77
C SER A 182 -16.94 -10.34 2.12
N TYR A 183 -16.19 -9.79 3.09
CA TYR A 183 -16.32 -8.40 3.53
C TYR A 183 -15.75 -7.40 2.50
N LEU A 184 -14.92 -7.86 1.56
CA LEU A 184 -14.31 -6.98 0.58
C LEU A 184 -15.30 -6.48 -0.48
N PRO A 185 -15.16 -5.22 -0.90
CA PRO A 185 -15.83 -4.71 -2.10
C PRO A 185 -15.51 -5.57 -3.33
N SER A 186 -16.49 -5.75 -4.23
CA SER A 186 -16.37 -6.61 -5.41
C SER A 186 -15.21 -6.21 -6.34
N ASP A 187 -14.93 -4.91 -6.45
CA ASP A 187 -13.79 -4.36 -7.18
C ASP A 187 -12.45 -4.80 -6.57
N ILE A 188 -12.31 -4.74 -5.25
CA ILE A 188 -11.08 -5.19 -4.55
C ILE A 188 -10.91 -6.70 -4.68
N LYS A 189 -12.00 -7.48 -4.56
CA LYS A 189 -11.97 -8.93 -4.79
C LYS A 189 -11.42 -9.24 -6.19
N LEU A 190 -11.97 -8.62 -7.23
CA LEU A 190 -11.52 -8.82 -8.61
C LEU A 190 -10.05 -8.43 -8.79
N GLN A 191 -9.60 -7.34 -8.16
CA GLN A 191 -8.20 -6.90 -8.19
C GLN A 191 -7.24 -7.91 -7.55
N LEU A 192 -7.64 -8.57 -6.45
CA LEU A 192 -6.87 -9.66 -5.81
C LEU A 192 -6.80 -10.92 -6.69
N LEU A 193 -7.79 -11.12 -7.56
CA LEU A 193 -7.87 -12.27 -8.46
C LEU A 193 -7.13 -12.08 -9.80
N LEU A 194 -6.55 -10.91 -10.05
CA LEU A 194 -5.78 -10.64 -11.26
C LEU A 194 -4.53 -11.53 -11.36
N ASP A 195 -4.07 -11.72 -12.60
CA ASP A 195 -2.85 -12.46 -12.89
C ASP A 195 -1.66 -11.97 -12.06
N ARG A 196 -0.80 -12.90 -11.67
CA ARG A 196 0.43 -12.57 -10.95
C ARG A 196 1.46 -11.94 -11.89
N ASP A 197 2.37 -11.15 -11.32
CA ASP A 197 3.52 -10.64 -12.07
C ASP A 197 4.47 -11.80 -12.49
N PRO A 198 5.48 -11.55 -13.35
CA PRO A 198 6.44 -12.58 -13.76
C PRO A 198 7.23 -13.22 -12.61
N HIS A 199 7.20 -12.63 -11.41
CA HIS A 199 7.84 -13.11 -10.19
C HIS A 199 6.86 -13.84 -9.25
N GLY A 200 5.60 -14.04 -9.65
CA GLY A 200 4.58 -14.76 -8.89
C GLY A 200 3.82 -13.91 -7.87
N ASN A 201 3.98 -12.60 -7.92
CA ASN A 201 3.42 -11.70 -6.93
C ASN A 201 2.05 -11.13 -7.30
N VAL A 202 1.27 -10.74 -6.29
CA VAL A 202 0.07 -9.93 -6.48
C VAL A 202 0.46 -8.55 -7.01
N GLN A 203 -0.31 -8.04 -7.98
CA GLN A 203 -0.11 -6.71 -8.53
C GLN A 203 -0.70 -5.64 -7.61
N VAL A 204 -0.06 -5.40 -6.45
CA VAL A 204 -0.52 -4.41 -5.45
C VAL A 204 -0.72 -3.01 -6.02
N ALA A 205 0.05 -2.63 -7.05
CA ALA A 205 -0.10 -1.36 -7.74
C ALA A 205 -1.48 -1.16 -8.39
N LYS A 206 -2.20 -2.26 -8.66
CA LYS A 206 -3.57 -2.29 -9.20
C LYS A 206 -4.65 -2.38 -8.12
N ILE A 207 -4.27 -2.63 -6.87
CA ILE A 207 -5.21 -2.69 -5.76
C ILE A 207 -5.45 -1.27 -5.24
N GLU A 208 -6.70 -0.83 -5.27
CA GLU A 208 -7.09 0.51 -4.82
C GLU A 208 -7.26 0.56 -3.29
N THR A 209 -6.17 0.29 -2.55
CA THR A 209 -6.15 0.23 -1.08
C THR A 209 -6.64 1.53 -0.43
N GLU A 210 -6.40 2.68 -1.07
CA GLU A 210 -6.88 4.00 -0.65
C GLU A 210 -8.41 4.09 -0.61
N ARG A 211 -9.09 3.41 -1.55
CA ARG A 211 -10.56 3.37 -1.63
C ARG A 211 -11.13 2.43 -0.59
N LEU A 212 -10.52 1.25 -0.44
CA LEU A 212 -10.89 0.30 0.61
C LEU A 212 -10.84 0.98 1.99
N LEU A 213 -9.72 1.65 2.29
CA LEU A 213 -9.56 2.37 3.56
C LEU A 213 -10.54 3.53 3.72
N ALA A 214 -10.78 4.33 2.67
CA ALA A 214 -11.73 5.43 2.77
C ALA A 214 -13.16 4.93 3.03
N GLN A 215 -13.56 3.79 2.44
CA GLN A 215 -14.86 3.19 2.69
C GLN A 215 -15.00 2.68 4.12
N THR A 216 -14.00 1.99 4.65
CA THR A 216 -14.04 1.49 6.04
C THR A 216 -13.96 2.62 7.06
N VAL A 217 -13.20 3.68 6.78
CA VAL A 217 -13.18 4.92 7.58
C VAL A 217 -14.55 5.61 7.55
N ALA A 218 -15.20 5.71 6.39
CA ALA A 218 -16.54 6.29 6.28
C ALA A 218 -17.57 5.50 7.10
N GLN A 219 -17.50 4.17 7.10
CA GLN A 219 -18.36 3.32 7.95
C GLN A 219 -18.12 3.59 9.44
N GLU A 220 -16.86 3.68 9.88
CA GLU A 220 -16.52 3.99 11.28
C GLU A 220 -17.02 5.39 11.69
N LEU A 221 -16.87 6.39 10.82
CA LEU A 221 -17.36 7.75 11.09
C LEU A 221 -18.89 7.82 11.18
N GLU A 222 -19.62 7.01 10.39
CA GLU A 222 -21.07 6.93 10.49
C GLU A 222 -21.51 6.31 11.82
N LEU A 223 -20.84 5.24 12.27
CA LEU A 223 -21.07 4.67 13.60
C LEU A 223 -20.83 5.71 14.70
N LEU A 224 -19.75 6.49 14.59
CA LEU A 224 -19.46 7.56 15.57
C LEU A 224 -20.51 8.69 15.51
N ARG A 225 -21.05 9.00 14.34
CA ARG A 225 -22.14 9.97 14.15
C ARG A 225 -23.43 9.51 14.83
N GLU A 226 -23.80 8.24 14.70
CA GLU A 226 -24.97 7.66 15.38
C GLU A 226 -24.86 7.76 16.91
N HIS A 227 -23.63 7.69 17.45
CA HIS A 227 -23.34 7.87 18.87
C HIS A 227 -23.11 9.34 19.29
N GLY A 228 -23.29 10.31 18.38
CA GLY A 228 -23.11 11.74 18.64
C GLY A 228 -21.65 12.16 18.88
N GLN A 229 -20.68 11.34 18.46
CA GLN A 229 -19.24 11.59 18.63
C GLN A 229 -18.59 12.24 17.40
N TYR A 230 -19.34 12.40 16.31
CA TYR A 230 -18.87 13.02 15.08
C TYR A 230 -20.00 13.81 14.39
N ASP A 231 -19.79 15.11 14.19
CA ASP A 231 -20.72 16.04 13.52
C ASP A 231 -20.13 16.66 12.24
N GLY A 232 -18.86 16.38 11.94
CA GLY A 232 -18.16 16.89 10.76
C GLY A 232 -18.56 16.21 9.46
N THR A 233 -17.92 16.65 8.38
CA THR A 233 -18.08 16.07 7.04
C THR A 233 -16.82 15.36 6.55
N PHE A 234 -17.00 14.16 6.01
CA PHE A 234 -15.92 13.38 5.40
C PHE A 234 -16.16 13.25 3.89
N ARG A 235 -15.28 13.85 3.10
CA ARG A 235 -15.34 13.83 1.63
C ARG A 235 -14.00 13.32 1.09
N PRO A 236 -13.84 11.99 0.93
CA PRO A 236 -12.59 11.43 0.45
C PRO A 236 -12.35 11.82 -1.03
N GLN A 237 -11.12 12.21 -1.33
CA GLN A 237 -10.58 12.37 -2.68
C GLN A 237 -9.45 11.36 -2.88
N TYR A 238 -9.35 10.82 -4.09
CA TYR A 238 -8.37 9.80 -4.44
C TYR A 238 -7.44 10.35 -5.50
N ASP A 239 -6.19 10.64 -5.13
CA ASP A 239 -5.22 11.28 -6.02
C ASP A 239 -4.41 10.26 -6.87
N GLY A 240 -4.89 9.00 -6.93
CA GLY A 240 -4.20 7.91 -7.63
C GLY A 240 -2.85 7.57 -7.00
N THR A 241 -2.05 6.75 -7.70
CA THR A 241 -0.66 6.52 -7.30
C THR A 241 0.22 7.61 -7.88
N PHE A 242 0.99 8.30 -7.04
CA PHE A 242 2.08 9.14 -7.55
C PHE A 242 3.22 8.22 -8.01
N ARG A 243 3.60 8.35 -9.28
CA ARG A 243 4.58 7.50 -10.00
C ARG A 243 5.62 8.34 -10.74
#